data_AF-A0A6J6XA31-F1
#
_entry.id   AF-A0A6J6XA31-F1
#
_cell.length_a   1.000
_cell.length_b   1.000
_cell.length_c   1.000
_cell.angle_alpha   90.00
_cell.angle_beta   90.00
_cell.angle_gamma   90.00
#
_symmetry.space_group_name_H-M   'P 1'
#
loop_
_entity.id
_entity.type
_entity.pdbx_description
1 polymer ?
#
loop_
_entity_poly.entity_id
_entity_poly.type
_entity_poly.pdbx_seq_one_letter_code
_entity_poly.pdbx_strand_id
1 'polypeptide(L)'
;MSTNEEHRTPVSLSSVSENDPRMQPAAKNPERVERWIALLFVLGFVGFIGFGWAYWVDAAPWILGSTVGIAFSLIGIGVVAWGKYLMPKGPFVEERHDLRSTDEERDAFAAAIIQRGGGVVKRRPMLGALLGGGLGVFGIVALFPVLRSLGPLPGKTLTRTDWKKGSYLVTQDGRRIHVDDYKISEVATVFPEGFEETTNGQAVDQTIIIRLDTEDFTTKKGRETWGPAGYVAYSKLCSHLGCPVGLYEQQLQLLVCPCHQSMFDVTVGAQPNFGPAPRPLPQLPLFIDKDGYLRSQSDYLEPVGPGYWERS
;
A
#
# COMPACT_ATOMS: atom_id res chain seq x y z
N MET A 1 48.28 35.12 -22.33
CA MET A 1 47.30 34.01 -22.25
C MET A 1 46.95 33.64 -23.68
N SER A 2 47.68 32.69 -24.26
CA SER A 2 47.44 32.22 -25.63
C SER A 2 46.19 31.34 -25.59
N THR A 3 45.13 31.83 -26.24
CA THR A 3 43.93 31.05 -26.52
C THR A 3 44.29 30.08 -27.65
N ASN A 4 44.58 28.83 -27.29
CA ASN A 4 44.55 27.71 -28.23
C ASN A 4 43.10 27.58 -28.72
N GLU A 5 42.75 28.23 -29.81
CA GLU A 5 41.58 27.87 -30.60
C GLU A 5 41.86 26.49 -31.21
N GLU A 6 41.37 25.47 -30.51
CA GLU A 6 41.30 24.11 -31.01
C GLU A 6 40.42 24.13 -32.27
N HIS A 7 41.05 24.04 -33.45
CA HIS A 7 40.40 24.08 -34.75
C HIS A 7 39.50 22.84 -34.90
N ARG A 8 38.24 22.96 -34.46
CA ARG A 8 37.25 21.88 -34.51
C ARG A 8 36.58 21.89 -35.89
N THR A 9 37.01 20.97 -36.75
CA THR A 9 36.41 20.75 -38.07
C THR A 9 35.12 19.93 -37.93
N PRO A 10 34.00 20.35 -38.56
CA PRO A 10 32.78 19.55 -38.59
C PRO A 10 33.05 18.23 -39.34
N VAL A 11 32.72 17.10 -38.70
CA VAL A 11 33.00 15.77 -39.26
C VAL A 11 31.76 15.30 -40.00
N SER A 12 31.81 15.29 -41.33
CA SER A 12 30.85 14.52 -42.13
C SER A 12 31.14 13.03 -41.91
N LEU A 13 30.20 12.28 -41.33
CA LEU A 13 30.37 10.84 -41.05
C LEU A 13 30.66 10.00 -42.31
N SER A 14 30.42 10.55 -43.51
CA SER A 14 30.72 9.92 -44.80
C SER A 14 32.21 9.87 -45.18
N SER A 15 33.11 10.49 -44.41
CA SER A 15 34.55 10.55 -44.74
C SER A 15 35.49 9.91 -43.69
N VAL A 16 34.95 9.22 -42.68
CA VAL A 16 35.75 8.60 -41.61
C VAL A 16 36.19 7.19 -42.02
N SER A 17 37.49 6.93 -42.00
CA SER A 17 38.07 5.59 -42.23
C SER A 17 38.33 4.85 -40.92
N GLU A 18 38.40 3.53 -40.94
CA GLU A 18 38.67 2.68 -39.76
C GLU A 18 40.00 3.03 -39.06
N ASN A 19 40.98 3.51 -39.83
CA ASN A 19 42.30 3.91 -39.34
C ASN A 19 42.36 5.37 -38.85
N ASP A 20 41.24 6.08 -38.75
CA ASP A 20 41.21 7.46 -38.26
C ASP A 20 41.71 7.51 -36.80
N PRO A 21 42.68 8.39 -36.46
CA PRO A 21 43.17 8.54 -35.09
C PRO A 21 42.07 8.81 -34.05
N ARG A 22 40.94 9.40 -34.47
CA ARG A 22 39.78 9.69 -33.60
C ARG A 22 38.92 8.45 -33.31
N MET A 23 39.09 7.39 -34.11
CA MET A 23 38.39 6.10 -33.98
C MET A 23 39.23 5.06 -33.23
N GLN A 24 40.39 5.44 -32.70
CA GLN A 24 41.24 4.54 -31.94
C GLN A 24 40.74 4.37 -30.49
N PRO A 25 40.99 3.20 -29.84
CA PRO A 25 40.62 2.96 -28.45
C PRO A 25 41.17 4.02 -27.49
N ALA A 26 40.38 4.41 -26.50
CA ALA A 26 40.78 5.45 -25.55
C ALA A 26 41.89 5.02 -24.56
N ALA A 27 42.10 3.71 -24.37
CA ALA A 27 43.10 3.18 -23.46
C ALA A 27 44.50 3.10 -24.08
N LYS A 28 45.54 3.40 -23.29
CA LYS A 28 46.95 3.25 -23.72
C LYS A 28 47.33 1.81 -24.05
N ASN A 29 46.76 0.83 -23.33
CA ASN A 29 47.02 -0.60 -23.50
C ASN A 29 45.69 -1.35 -23.72
N PRO A 30 45.08 -1.28 -24.92
CA PRO A 30 43.75 -1.81 -25.18
C PRO A 30 43.64 -3.32 -24.93
N GLU A 31 44.65 -4.11 -25.32
CA GLU A 31 44.66 -5.57 -25.10
C GLU A 31 44.54 -5.96 -23.62
N ARG A 32 45.15 -5.18 -22.72
CA ARG A 32 45.06 -5.47 -21.28
C ARG A 32 43.66 -5.18 -20.77
N VAL A 33 43.05 -4.09 -21.22
CA VAL A 33 41.68 -3.71 -20.86
C VAL A 33 40.68 -4.73 -21.39
N GLU A 34 40.88 -5.19 -22.63
CA GLU A 34 40.08 -6.24 -23.25
C GLU A 34 40.10 -7.53 -22.43
N ARG A 35 41.29 -7.99 -22.01
CA ARG A 35 41.41 -9.19 -21.14
C ARG A 35 40.66 -9.04 -19.82
N TRP A 36 40.69 -7.85 -19.21
CA TRP A 36 39.94 -7.58 -17.98
C TRP A 36 38.43 -7.59 -18.19
N ILE A 37 37.95 -6.97 -19.28
CA ILE A 37 36.52 -6.98 -19.63
C ILE A 37 36.06 -8.42 -19.93
N ALA A 38 36.83 -9.17 -20.70
CA ALA A 38 36.56 -10.56 -20.99
C ALA A 38 36.48 -11.41 -19.71
N LEU A 39 37.39 -11.20 -18.75
CA LEU A 39 37.35 -11.87 -17.45
C LEU A 39 36.07 -11.52 -16.67
N LEU A 40 35.66 -10.25 -16.64
CA LEU A 40 34.41 -9.84 -15.99
C LEU A 40 33.18 -10.51 -16.63
N PHE A 41 33.14 -10.60 -17.96
CA PHE A 41 32.06 -11.29 -18.67
C PHE A 41 32.04 -12.79 -18.39
N VAL A 42 33.19 -13.46 -18.41
CA VAL A 42 33.29 -14.88 -18.07
C VAL A 42 32.82 -15.15 -16.64
N LEU A 43 33.28 -14.35 -15.67
CA LEU A 43 32.81 -14.48 -14.28
C LEU A 43 31.31 -14.18 -14.15
N GLY A 44 30.79 -13.23 -14.93
CA GLY A 44 29.35 -12.97 -15.04
C GLY A 44 28.57 -14.18 -15.55
N PHE A 45 29.05 -14.84 -16.62
CA PHE A 45 28.44 -16.06 -17.15
C PHE A 45 28.50 -17.23 -16.17
N VAL A 46 29.62 -17.41 -15.47
CA VAL A 46 29.73 -18.40 -14.37
C VAL A 46 28.71 -18.08 -13.28
N GLY A 47 28.49 -16.81 -12.95
CA GLY A 47 27.43 -16.39 -12.04
C GLY A 47 26.03 -16.80 -12.50
N PHE A 48 25.71 -16.68 -13.78
CA PHE A 48 24.42 -17.15 -14.34
C PHE A 48 24.29 -18.67 -14.35
N ILE A 49 25.37 -19.40 -14.63
CA ILE A 49 25.38 -20.87 -14.50
C ILE A 49 25.14 -21.26 -13.04
N GLY A 50 25.80 -20.57 -12.10
CA GLY A 50 25.59 -20.74 -10.66
C GLY A 50 24.15 -20.42 -10.25
N PHE A 51 23.54 -19.38 -10.82
CA PHE A 51 22.12 -19.07 -10.61
C PHE A 51 21.21 -20.18 -11.14
N GLY A 52 21.45 -20.67 -12.35
CA GLY A 52 20.69 -21.79 -12.93
C GLY A 52 20.78 -23.07 -12.11
N TRP A 53 21.98 -23.40 -11.61
CA TRP A 53 22.17 -24.51 -10.67
C TRP A 53 21.45 -24.28 -9.35
N ALA A 54 21.60 -23.10 -8.74
CA ALA A 54 20.96 -22.74 -7.47
C ALA A 54 19.44 -22.81 -7.58
N TYR A 55 18.88 -22.39 -8.72
CA TYR A 55 17.46 -22.51 -9.02
C TYR A 55 17.02 -23.98 -9.16
N TRP A 56 17.82 -24.80 -9.85
CA TRP A 56 17.52 -26.21 -10.06
C TRP A 56 17.46 -27.03 -8.77
N VAL A 57 18.31 -26.70 -7.79
CA VAL A 57 18.38 -27.40 -6.50
C VAL A 57 17.48 -26.77 -5.41
N ASP A 58 16.60 -25.84 -5.77
CA ASP A 58 15.74 -25.09 -4.84
C ASP A 58 16.55 -24.44 -3.68
N ALA A 59 17.65 -23.78 -4.04
CA ALA A 59 18.50 -23.11 -3.07
C ALA A 59 17.78 -21.92 -2.41
N ALA A 60 18.25 -21.55 -1.22
CA ALA A 60 17.68 -20.46 -0.46
C ALA A 60 17.68 -19.11 -1.23
N PRO A 61 16.69 -18.22 -1.01
CA PRO A 61 16.53 -16.99 -1.78
C PRO A 61 17.77 -16.06 -1.81
N TRP A 62 18.56 -16.02 -0.73
CA TRP A 62 19.78 -15.19 -0.70
C TRP A 62 20.88 -15.73 -1.62
N ILE A 63 20.94 -17.04 -1.88
CA ILE A 63 21.86 -17.67 -2.83
C ILE A 63 21.45 -17.34 -4.26
N LEU A 64 20.16 -17.44 -4.56
CA LEU A 64 19.58 -17.01 -5.84
C LEU A 64 19.87 -15.52 -6.09
N GLY A 65 19.60 -14.67 -5.11
CA GLY A 65 19.85 -13.22 -5.19
C GLY A 65 21.33 -12.88 -5.39
N SER A 66 22.23 -13.57 -4.69
CA SER A 66 23.66 -13.31 -4.76
C SER A 66 24.26 -13.76 -6.10
N THR A 67 23.90 -14.95 -6.59
CA THR A 67 24.41 -15.46 -7.88
C THR A 67 23.96 -14.61 -9.06
N VAL A 68 22.67 -14.22 -9.11
CA VAL A 68 22.14 -13.35 -10.17
C VAL A 68 22.66 -11.91 -10.05
N GLY A 69 22.73 -11.39 -8.82
CA GLY A 69 23.21 -10.02 -8.55
C GLY A 69 24.68 -9.83 -8.92
N ILE A 70 25.54 -10.77 -8.54
CA ILE A 70 26.96 -10.77 -8.91
C ILE A 70 27.12 -10.91 -10.43
N ALA A 71 26.36 -11.80 -11.07
CA ALA A 71 26.41 -11.99 -12.52
C ALA A 71 26.13 -10.69 -13.28
N PHE A 72 25.00 -10.03 -12.98
CA PHE A 72 24.65 -8.76 -13.63
C PHE A 72 25.61 -7.62 -13.28
N SER A 73 26.12 -7.56 -12.05
CA SER A 73 27.09 -6.53 -11.66
C SER A 73 28.38 -6.64 -12.46
N LEU A 74 28.92 -7.85 -12.62
CA LEU A 74 30.15 -8.08 -13.36
C LEU A 74 29.99 -7.76 -14.85
N ILE A 75 28.85 -8.14 -15.44
CA ILE A 75 28.52 -7.79 -16.83
C ILE A 75 28.36 -6.27 -16.98
N GLY A 76 27.63 -5.62 -16.07
CA GLY A 76 27.45 -4.17 -16.08
C GLY A 76 28.78 -3.42 -16.00
N ILE A 77 29.68 -3.82 -15.09
CA ILE A 77 31.03 -3.25 -14.97
C ILE A 77 31.81 -3.46 -16.26
N GLY A 78 31.74 -4.65 -16.86
CA GLY A 78 32.41 -4.96 -18.13
C GLY A 78 31.91 -4.10 -19.30
N VAL A 79 30.59 -3.91 -19.44
CA VAL A 79 29.98 -3.06 -20.49
C VAL A 79 30.39 -1.59 -20.30
N VAL A 80 30.36 -1.09 -19.07
CA VAL A 80 30.81 0.29 -18.78
C VAL A 80 32.31 0.45 -19.08
N ALA A 81 33.13 -0.53 -18.71
CA ALA A 81 34.56 -0.51 -19.01
C ALA A 81 34.82 -0.54 -20.52
N TRP A 82 34.07 -1.35 -21.29
CA TRP A 82 34.13 -1.34 -22.75
C TRP A 82 33.83 0.07 -23.30
N GLY A 83 32.69 0.64 -22.94
CA GLY A 83 32.30 1.99 -23.37
C GLY A 83 33.30 3.08 -22.97
N LYS A 84 33.92 2.97 -21.80
CA LYS A 84 34.83 4.00 -21.27
C LYS A 84 36.24 3.92 -21.82
N TYR A 85 36.74 2.71 -22.11
CA TYR A 85 38.16 2.47 -22.35
C TYR A 85 38.46 1.92 -23.75
N LEU A 86 37.55 1.17 -24.37
CA LEU A 86 37.75 0.60 -25.70
C LEU A 86 37.01 1.37 -26.79
N MET A 87 35.88 2.02 -26.48
CA MET A 87 35.18 2.84 -27.47
C MET A 87 35.93 4.16 -27.75
N PRO A 88 35.88 4.65 -29.00
CA PRO A 88 36.45 5.95 -29.35
C PRO A 88 35.70 7.09 -28.66
N LYS A 89 36.42 8.14 -28.25
CA LYS A 89 35.85 9.28 -27.53
C LYS A 89 35.62 10.53 -28.39
N GLY A 90 35.99 10.46 -29.67
CA GLY A 90 35.90 11.62 -30.54
C GLY A 90 37.00 12.66 -30.26
N PRO A 91 36.81 13.93 -30.65
CA PRO A 91 35.53 14.63 -30.58
C PRO A 91 34.59 14.28 -31.74
N PHE A 92 33.35 13.92 -31.38
CA PHE A 92 32.22 13.82 -32.31
C PHE A 92 31.37 15.06 -32.12
N VAL A 93 31.13 15.80 -33.19
CA VAL A 93 30.29 17.01 -33.18
C VAL A 93 29.20 16.80 -34.21
N GLU A 94 27.95 16.83 -33.75
CA GLU A 94 26.78 16.89 -34.61
C GLU A 94 26.17 18.29 -34.43
N GLU A 95 26.04 19.05 -35.53
CA GLU A 95 25.34 20.32 -35.47
C GLU A 95 23.85 20.06 -35.23
N ARG A 96 23.33 20.64 -34.16
CA ARG A 96 21.91 20.53 -33.84
C ARG A 96 21.12 21.30 -34.90
N HIS A 97 20.33 20.59 -35.69
CA HIS A 97 19.35 21.22 -36.59
C HIS A 97 18.38 22.09 -35.77
N ASP A 98 17.89 23.17 -36.37
CA ASP A 98 16.83 23.96 -35.76
C ASP A 98 15.59 23.05 -35.58
N LEU A 99 15.02 23.04 -34.37
CA LEU A 99 13.81 22.28 -34.08
C LEU A 99 12.56 22.96 -34.66
N ARG A 100 12.70 24.19 -35.15
CA ARG A 100 11.64 24.92 -35.85
C ARG A 100 11.59 24.47 -37.32
N SER A 101 10.43 23.95 -37.72
CA SER A 101 10.08 23.78 -39.14
C SER A 101 10.13 25.11 -39.88
N THR A 102 10.48 25.09 -41.16
CA THR A 102 10.56 26.31 -41.96
C THR A 102 9.19 26.98 -42.07
N ASP A 103 9.17 28.30 -42.27
CA ASP A 103 7.89 29.02 -42.41
C ASP A 103 7.07 28.50 -43.60
N GLU A 104 7.75 28.08 -44.67
CA GLU A 104 7.16 27.43 -45.84
C GLU A 104 6.47 26.09 -45.49
N GLU A 105 7.11 25.25 -44.68
CA GLU A 105 6.51 23.98 -44.21
C GLU A 105 5.29 24.22 -43.33
N ARG A 106 5.33 25.25 -42.47
CA ARG A 106 4.22 25.61 -41.58
C ARG A 106 3.03 26.17 -42.36
N ASP A 107 3.29 27.03 -43.35
CA ASP A 107 2.27 27.59 -44.21
C ASP A 107 1.64 26.53 -45.11
N ALA A 108 2.46 25.63 -45.67
CA ALA A 108 1.99 24.49 -46.44
C ALA A 108 1.09 23.56 -45.58
N PHE A 109 1.47 23.31 -44.32
CA PHE A 109 0.67 22.51 -43.39
C PHE A 109 -0.66 23.19 -43.04
N ALA A 110 -0.65 24.49 -42.75
CA ALA A 110 -1.85 25.27 -42.47
C ALA A 110 -2.81 25.28 -43.67
N ALA A 111 -2.28 25.49 -44.88
CA ALA A 111 -3.04 25.44 -46.12
C ALA A 111 -3.67 24.04 -46.34
N ALA A 112 -2.90 22.97 -46.11
CA ALA A 112 -3.39 21.60 -46.23
C ALA A 112 -4.55 21.29 -45.26
N ILE A 113 -4.51 21.77 -44.02
CA ILE A 113 -5.61 21.62 -43.05
C ILE A 113 -6.89 22.31 -43.54
N ILE A 114 -6.76 23.54 -44.03
CA ILE A 114 -7.89 24.35 -44.49
C ILE A 114 -8.52 23.73 -45.74
N GLN A 115 -7.70 23.31 -46.71
CA GLN A 115 -8.14 22.76 -47.99
C GLN A 115 -8.78 21.37 -47.84
N ARG A 116 -8.29 20.54 -46.92
CA ARG A 116 -8.71 19.14 -46.81
C ARG A 116 -9.96 18.91 -45.96
N GLY A 117 -10.31 19.81 -45.04
CA GLY A 117 -11.46 19.57 -44.15
C GLY A 117 -12.04 20.74 -43.39
N GLY A 118 -11.26 21.80 -43.11
CA GLY A 118 -11.72 22.92 -42.28
C GLY A 118 -12.99 23.61 -42.80
N GLY A 119 -13.10 23.81 -44.12
CA GLY A 119 -14.26 24.46 -44.73
C GLY A 119 -15.55 23.61 -44.70
N VAL A 120 -15.43 22.29 -44.73
CA VAL A 120 -16.57 21.35 -44.79
C VAL A 120 -17.27 21.25 -43.43
N VAL A 121 -16.48 21.23 -42.35
CA VAL A 121 -16.99 21.17 -40.97
C VAL A 121 -17.58 22.53 -40.56
N LYS A 122 -16.89 23.64 -40.85
CA LYS A 122 -17.34 25.00 -40.48
C LYS A 122 -18.68 25.39 -41.10
N ARG A 123 -19.01 24.85 -42.29
CA ARG A 123 -20.27 25.12 -43.00
C ARG A 123 -21.46 24.28 -42.51
N ARG A 124 -21.27 23.35 -41.57
CA ARG A 124 -22.34 22.44 -41.07
C ARG A 124 -22.45 22.52 -39.54
N PRO A 125 -22.81 23.68 -38.98
CA PRO A 125 -22.82 23.90 -37.52
C PRO A 125 -23.76 22.96 -36.78
N MET A 126 -24.90 22.59 -37.38
CA MET A 126 -25.83 21.62 -36.79
C MET A 126 -25.21 20.24 -36.60
N LEU A 127 -24.48 19.71 -37.59
CA LEU A 127 -23.81 18.41 -37.47
C LEU A 127 -22.67 18.47 -36.44
N GLY A 128 -21.90 19.56 -36.42
CA GLY A 128 -20.87 19.79 -35.40
C GLY A 128 -21.45 19.86 -33.99
N ALA A 129 -22.58 20.55 -33.81
CA ALA A 129 -23.28 20.64 -32.53
C ALA A 129 -23.84 19.28 -32.08
N LEU A 130 -24.42 18.50 -32.99
CA LEU A 130 -24.92 17.16 -32.68
C LEU A 130 -23.78 16.19 -32.33
N LEU A 131 -22.68 16.22 -33.07
CA LEU A 131 -21.49 15.41 -32.77
C LEU A 131 -20.87 15.81 -31.42
N GLY A 132 -20.68 17.11 -31.19
CA GLY A 132 -20.15 17.63 -29.93
C GLY A 132 -21.05 17.32 -28.74
N GLY A 133 -22.36 17.50 -28.89
CA GLY A 133 -23.36 17.14 -27.89
C GLY A 133 -23.37 15.63 -27.61
N GLY A 134 -23.33 14.81 -28.66
CA GLY A 134 -23.27 13.34 -28.54
C GLY A 134 -22.02 12.85 -27.83
N LEU A 135 -20.85 13.40 -28.20
CA LEU A 135 -19.58 13.11 -27.51
C LEU A 135 -19.58 13.62 -26.06
N GLY A 136 -20.22 14.76 -25.79
CA GLY A 136 -20.37 15.30 -24.44
C GLY A 136 -21.24 14.40 -23.56
N VAL A 137 -22.41 13.99 -24.05
CA VAL A 137 -23.29 13.04 -23.35
C VAL A 137 -22.57 11.69 -23.16
N PHE A 138 -21.92 11.17 -24.20
CA PHE A 138 -21.14 9.95 -24.10
C PHE A 138 -20.03 10.06 -23.06
N GLY A 139 -19.29 11.18 -23.03
CA GLY A 139 -18.25 11.43 -22.04
C GLY A 139 -18.76 11.39 -20.60
N ILE A 140 -19.92 12.02 -20.34
CA ILE A 140 -20.55 11.97 -19.01
C ILE A 140 -21.01 10.55 -18.67
N VAL A 141 -21.69 9.87 -19.59
CA VAL A 141 -22.21 8.51 -19.38
C VAL A 141 -21.06 7.52 -19.19
N ALA A 142 -19.93 7.70 -19.88
CA ALA A 142 -18.74 6.87 -19.75
C ALA A 142 -18.10 6.97 -18.35
N LEU A 143 -18.37 8.03 -17.57
CA LEU A 143 -17.94 8.12 -16.17
C LEU A 143 -18.79 7.25 -15.24
N PHE A 144 -20.01 6.88 -15.61
CA PHE A 144 -20.92 6.16 -14.72
C PHE A 144 -20.40 4.77 -14.33
N PRO A 145 -19.87 3.93 -15.24
CA PRO A 145 -19.24 2.68 -14.85
C PRO A 145 -18.08 2.90 -13.89
N VAL A 146 -17.24 3.92 -14.12
CA VAL A 146 -16.11 4.22 -13.23
C VAL A 146 -16.60 4.58 -11.84
N LEU A 147 -17.56 5.48 -11.71
CA LEU A 147 -18.07 5.95 -10.42
C LEU A 147 -18.89 4.88 -9.69
N ARG A 148 -19.71 4.11 -10.41
CA ARG A 148 -20.62 3.13 -9.83
C ARG A 148 -19.98 1.76 -9.60
N SER A 149 -18.86 1.46 -10.25
CA SER A 149 -18.13 0.20 -10.03
C SER A 149 -17.16 0.26 -8.84
N LEU A 150 -17.09 1.38 -8.12
CA LEU A 150 -16.28 1.51 -6.89
C LEU A 150 -16.89 0.80 -5.66
N GLY A 151 -18.03 0.12 -5.85
CA GLY A 151 -18.65 -0.71 -4.83
C GLY A 151 -19.92 -0.10 -4.21
N PRO A 152 -20.59 -0.85 -3.32
CA PRO A 152 -21.79 -0.39 -2.65
C PRO A 152 -21.47 0.74 -1.67
N LEU A 153 -22.44 1.63 -1.46
CA LEU A 153 -22.36 2.62 -0.39
C LEU A 153 -22.44 1.91 0.98
N PRO A 154 -21.64 2.32 1.98
CA PRO A 154 -21.59 1.66 3.29
C PRO A 154 -22.91 1.76 4.06
N GLY A 155 -23.74 2.78 3.81
CA GLY A 155 -25.04 2.92 4.46
C GLY A 155 -24.93 2.90 5.99
N LYS A 156 -25.62 1.95 6.64
CA LYS A 156 -25.65 1.80 8.11
C LYS A 156 -24.80 0.64 8.64
N THR A 157 -23.96 0.01 7.80
CA THR A 157 -23.18 -1.17 8.22
C THR A 157 -22.27 -0.90 9.41
N LEU A 158 -21.77 0.34 9.56
CA LEU A 158 -20.88 0.74 10.66
C LEU A 158 -21.60 1.06 11.99
N THR A 159 -22.93 1.03 12.01
CA THR A 159 -23.73 1.41 13.20
C THR A 159 -24.14 0.23 14.07
N ARG A 160 -23.98 -1.00 13.58
CA ARG A 160 -24.43 -2.22 14.25
C ARG A 160 -23.38 -3.30 14.13
N THR A 161 -23.40 -4.19 15.09
CA THR A 161 -22.60 -5.42 15.08
C THR A 161 -23.54 -6.62 14.97
N ASP A 162 -23.01 -7.85 14.94
CA ASP A 162 -23.85 -9.05 15.03
C ASP A 162 -24.26 -9.40 16.47
N TRP A 163 -23.77 -8.65 17.47
CA TRP A 163 -24.23 -8.79 18.86
C TRP A 163 -25.72 -8.47 18.99
N LYS A 164 -26.45 -9.38 19.64
CA LYS A 164 -27.89 -9.26 19.93
C LYS A 164 -28.17 -9.58 21.39
N LYS A 165 -29.35 -9.22 21.88
CA LYS A 165 -29.80 -9.64 23.22
C LYS A 165 -29.75 -11.15 23.36
N GLY A 166 -29.02 -11.64 24.36
CA GLY A 166 -28.85 -13.05 24.67
C GLY A 166 -27.80 -13.77 23.82
N SER A 167 -26.93 -13.08 23.09
CA SER A 167 -25.84 -13.75 22.36
C SER A 167 -24.86 -14.37 23.36
N TYR A 168 -24.48 -15.62 23.14
CA TYR A 168 -23.39 -16.22 23.91
C TYR A 168 -22.07 -15.60 23.49
N LEU A 169 -21.21 -15.35 24.47
CA LEU A 169 -19.81 -15.01 24.22
C LEU A 169 -19.07 -16.31 23.93
N VAL A 170 -18.49 -16.43 22.74
CA VAL A 170 -17.65 -17.57 22.35
C VAL A 170 -16.23 -17.14 22.06
N THR A 171 -15.26 -17.99 22.39
CA THR A 171 -13.89 -17.85 21.88
C THR A 171 -13.85 -18.10 20.38
N GLN A 172 -12.70 -17.88 19.75
CA GLN A 172 -12.51 -18.11 18.32
C GLN A 172 -12.78 -19.56 17.89
N ASP A 173 -12.55 -20.54 18.76
CA ASP A 173 -12.86 -21.95 18.55
C ASP A 173 -14.35 -22.31 18.82
N GLY A 174 -15.21 -21.32 19.07
CA GLY A 174 -16.65 -21.50 19.29
C GLY A 174 -17.03 -21.94 20.72
N ARG A 175 -16.08 -21.98 21.66
CA ARG A 175 -16.35 -22.37 23.04
C ARG A 175 -17.02 -21.23 23.80
N ARG A 176 -18.20 -21.49 24.38
CA ARG A 176 -18.92 -20.54 25.23
C ARG A 176 -18.17 -20.24 26.52
N ILE A 177 -18.23 -18.98 26.96
CA ILE A 177 -17.58 -18.54 28.20
C ILE A 177 -18.49 -18.76 29.42
N HIS A 178 -18.01 -19.54 30.37
CA HIS A 178 -18.58 -19.68 31.71
C HIS A 178 -17.91 -18.70 32.70
N VAL A 179 -18.63 -18.28 33.75
CA VAL A 179 -18.12 -17.37 34.80
C VAL A 179 -16.88 -17.89 35.55
N ASP A 180 -16.64 -19.19 35.50
CA ASP A 180 -15.51 -19.85 36.17
C ASP A 180 -14.29 -20.08 35.25
N ASP A 181 -14.41 -19.74 33.95
CA ASP A 181 -13.38 -20.07 32.97
C ASP A 181 -12.09 -19.25 33.12
N TYR A 182 -12.20 -18.01 33.62
CA TYR A 182 -11.09 -17.05 33.61
C TYR A 182 -10.74 -16.60 35.01
N LYS A 183 -9.43 -16.52 35.27
CA LYS A 183 -8.90 -15.95 36.52
C LYS A 183 -8.96 -14.43 36.47
N ILE A 184 -8.78 -13.84 37.65
CA ILE A 184 -8.63 -12.39 37.79
C ILE A 184 -7.44 -11.91 36.92
N SER A 185 -7.63 -10.77 36.25
CA SER A 185 -6.71 -10.14 35.30
C SER A 185 -6.41 -10.97 34.04
N GLU A 186 -7.18 -12.02 33.78
CA GLU A 186 -7.13 -12.78 32.54
C GLU A 186 -8.03 -12.13 31.49
N VAL A 187 -7.57 -12.17 30.23
CA VAL A 187 -8.28 -11.57 29.09
C VAL A 187 -8.48 -12.58 27.99
N ALA A 188 -9.59 -12.45 27.27
CA ALA A 188 -9.84 -13.26 26.08
C ALA A 188 -10.54 -12.45 25.00
N THR A 189 -10.32 -12.82 23.74
CA THR A 189 -11.11 -12.30 22.62
C THR A 189 -12.33 -13.19 22.44
N VAL A 190 -13.50 -12.58 22.35
CA VAL A 190 -14.78 -13.25 22.16
C VAL A 190 -15.58 -12.63 21.01
N PHE A 191 -16.50 -13.43 20.51
CA PHE A 191 -17.41 -13.15 19.41
C PHE A 191 -18.85 -13.55 19.79
N PRO A 192 -19.87 -13.03 19.10
CA PRO A 192 -21.22 -13.58 19.23
C PRO A 192 -21.27 -14.95 18.56
N GLU A 193 -21.85 -15.93 19.27
CA GLU A 193 -21.98 -17.31 18.76
C GLU A 193 -22.58 -17.38 17.35
N GLY A 194 -21.88 -18.09 16.45
CA GLY A 194 -22.24 -18.28 15.05
C GLY A 194 -21.65 -17.24 14.10
N PHE A 195 -20.92 -16.26 14.61
CA PHE A 195 -20.28 -15.19 13.82
C PHE A 195 -18.76 -15.17 13.93
N GLU A 196 -18.17 -16.00 14.80
CA GLU A 196 -16.73 -16.04 15.09
C GLU A 196 -15.85 -16.27 13.85
N GLU A 197 -16.31 -17.03 12.85
CA GLU A 197 -15.56 -17.28 11.61
C GLU A 197 -16.00 -16.39 10.43
N THR A 198 -16.97 -15.49 10.65
CA THR A 198 -17.47 -14.63 9.58
C THR A 198 -16.54 -13.44 9.34
N THR A 199 -16.47 -12.96 8.10
CA THR A 199 -15.71 -11.74 7.78
C THR A 199 -16.19 -10.54 8.59
N ASN A 200 -17.49 -10.43 8.84
CA ASN A 200 -18.05 -9.35 9.65
C ASN A 200 -17.66 -9.49 11.13
N GLY A 201 -17.75 -10.70 11.69
CA GLY A 201 -17.34 -10.96 13.06
C GLY A 201 -15.87 -10.68 13.32
N GLN A 202 -15.02 -11.09 12.39
CA GLN A 202 -13.59 -10.77 12.40
C GLN A 202 -13.31 -9.28 12.17
N ALA A 203 -14.24 -8.52 11.61
CA ALA A 203 -14.06 -7.09 11.35
C ALA A 203 -14.58 -6.20 12.49
N VAL A 204 -15.81 -6.41 12.98
CA VAL A 204 -16.50 -5.47 13.88
C VAL A 204 -16.99 -6.05 15.20
N ASP A 205 -17.12 -7.37 15.32
CA ASP A 205 -17.71 -7.99 16.53
C ASP A 205 -16.67 -8.36 17.58
N GLN A 206 -15.38 -8.35 17.22
CA GLN A 206 -14.28 -8.65 18.13
C GLN A 206 -14.40 -7.86 19.43
N THR A 207 -14.53 -8.59 20.53
CA THR A 207 -14.72 -8.04 21.87
C THR A 207 -13.65 -8.62 22.77
N ILE A 208 -13.01 -7.79 23.59
CA ILE A 208 -12.10 -8.26 24.63
C ILE A 208 -12.85 -8.31 25.96
N ILE A 209 -12.85 -9.48 26.60
CA ILE A 209 -13.34 -9.66 27.96
C ILE A 209 -12.18 -9.64 28.94
N ILE A 210 -12.42 -9.08 30.12
CA ILE A 210 -11.44 -8.95 31.19
C ILE A 210 -12.18 -9.24 32.49
N ARG A 211 -11.62 -10.10 33.34
CA ARG A 211 -12.10 -10.27 34.73
C ARG A 211 -11.27 -9.39 35.65
N LEU A 212 -11.86 -8.34 36.19
CA LEU A 212 -11.19 -7.43 37.13
C LEU A 212 -11.12 -8.05 38.54
N ASP A 213 -10.12 -7.62 39.31
CA ASP A 213 -9.94 -8.03 40.72
C ASP A 213 -10.98 -7.39 41.65
N THR A 214 -11.55 -6.26 41.22
CA THR A 214 -12.52 -5.48 41.98
C THR A 214 -13.83 -5.34 41.21
N GLU A 215 -14.93 -5.34 41.95
CA GLU A 215 -16.24 -4.92 41.43
C GLU A 215 -16.42 -3.39 41.50
N ASP A 216 -15.51 -2.68 42.17
CA ASP A 216 -15.50 -1.23 42.29
C ASP A 216 -14.73 -0.58 41.13
N PHE A 217 -15.33 -0.62 39.94
CA PHE A 217 -14.83 0.08 38.76
C PHE A 217 -15.85 1.12 38.28
N THR A 218 -15.35 2.26 37.80
CA THR A 218 -16.21 3.35 37.34
C THR A 218 -16.68 3.07 35.92
N THR A 219 -17.97 2.82 35.77
CA THR A 219 -18.62 2.77 34.45
C THR A 219 -19.28 4.11 34.12
N LYS A 220 -19.63 4.34 32.85
CA LYS A 220 -20.49 5.49 32.50
C LYS A 220 -21.83 5.31 33.22
N LYS A 221 -22.40 6.43 33.71
CA LYS A 221 -23.73 6.45 34.34
C LYS A 221 -24.77 5.69 33.51
N GLY A 222 -25.49 4.75 34.13
CA GLY A 222 -26.46 3.86 33.48
C GLY A 222 -25.88 2.53 32.97
N ARG A 223 -24.59 2.25 33.22
CA ARG A 223 -23.91 0.98 32.85
C ARG A 223 -23.45 0.17 34.07
N GLU A 224 -23.99 0.47 35.24
CA GLU A 224 -23.59 -0.13 36.51
C GLU A 224 -23.81 -1.66 36.52
N THR A 225 -24.79 -2.15 35.75
CA THR A 225 -25.13 -3.58 35.66
C THR A 225 -24.43 -4.32 34.52
N TRP A 226 -23.54 -3.67 33.77
CA TRP A 226 -22.96 -4.24 32.55
C TRP A 226 -21.75 -5.13 32.78
N GLY A 227 -21.23 -5.16 34.01
CA GLY A 227 -20.08 -5.98 34.36
C GLY A 227 -20.32 -6.91 35.55
N PRO A 228 -21.05 -8.02 35.36
CA PRO A 228 -21.37 -8.95 36.44
C PRO A 228 -20.13 -9.75 36.89
N ALA A 229 -20.00 -10.00 38.20
CA ALA A 229 -18.92 -10.80 38.78
C ALA A 229 -17.49 -10.35 38.38
N GLY A 230 -17.30 -9.04 38.23
CA GLY A 230 -16.04 -8.42 37.81
C GLY A 230 -15.71 -8.56 36.32
N TYR A 231 -16.57 -9.16 35.50
CA TYR A 231 -16.34 -9.26 34.05
C TYR A 231 -16.71 -7.96 33.35
N VAL A 232 -15.77 -7.38 32.62
CA VAL A 232 -16.03 -6.27 31.70
C VAL A 232 -15.71 -6.68 30.27
N ALA A 233 -16.48 -6.16 29.31
CA ALA A 233 -16.29 -6.41 27.89
C ALA A 233 -16.21 -5.10 27.12
N TYR A 234 -15.17 -4.93 26.32
CA TYR A 234 -14.99 -3.77 25.46
C TYR A 234 -14.78 -4.19 24.02
N SER A 235 -15.21 -3.36 23.07
CA SER A 235 -14.87 -3.57 21.67
C SER A 235 -13.35 -3.60 21.53
N LYS A 236 -12.85 -4.62 20.83
CA LYS A 236 -11.44 -4.75 20.51
C LYS A 236 -11.02 -3.74 19.45
N LEU A 237 -11.94 -3.03 18.80
CA LEU A 237 -11.61 -2.05 17.78
C LEU A 237 -11.20 -0.71 18.40
N CYS A 238 -9.94 -0.34 18.21
CA CYS A 238 -9.42 0.94 18.64
C CYS A 238 -10.25 2.10 18.04
N SER A 239 -10.68 3.03 18.90
CA SER A 239 -11.48 4.20 18.51
C SER A 239 -10.75 5.23 17.65
N HIS A 240 -9.43 5.05 17.44
CA HIS A 240 -8.60 5.85 16.52
C HIS A 240 -8.78 5.39 15.06
N LEU A 241 -8.11 4.29 14.68
CA LEU A 241 -8.04 3.77 13.31
C LEU A 241 -8.41 2.28 13.20
N GLY A 242 -9.04 1.70 14.23
CA GLY A 242 -9.68 0.39 14.14
C GLY A 242 -8.77 -0.81 14.34
N CYS A 243 -7.48 -0.60 14.65
CA CYS A 243 -6.60 -1.71 15.00
C CYS A 243 -7.16 -2.52 16.20
N PRO A 244 -6.98 -3.86 16.21
CA PRO A 244 -7.39 -4.69 17.32
C PRO A 244 -6.52 -4.40 18.56
N VAL A 245 -7.16 -3.92 19.62
CA VAL A 245 -6.59 -3.70 20.95
C VAL A 245 -6.47 -5.05 21.65
N GLY A 246 -5.32 -5.70 21.50
CA GLY A 246 -5.10 -7.06 22.00
C GLY A 246 -4.10 -7.20 23.14
N LEU A 247 -3.41 -6.12 23.52
CA LEU A 247 -2.43 -6.15 24.60
C LEU A 247 -3.09 -5.66 25.89
N TYR A 248 -2.90 -6.40 26.98
CA TYR A 248 -3.39 -6.01 28.30
C TYR A 248 -2.22 -5.96 29.26
N GLU A 249 -2.01 -4.79 29.86
CA GLU A 249 -1.08 -4.60 30.97
C GLU A 249 -1.87 -4.82 32.27
N GLN A 250 -1.52 -5.88 33.00
CA GLN A 250 -2.31 -6.38 34.12
C GLN A 250 -2.15 -5.53 35.39
N GLN A 251 -1.00 -4.89 35.60
CA GLN A 251 -0.66 -4.18 36.83
C GLN A 251 -1.34 -2.80 36.89
N LEU A 252 -1.40 -2.12 35.75
CA LEU A 252 -2.04 -0.83 35.54
C LEU A 252 -3.45 -0.98 34.96
N GLN A 253 -3.86 -2.21 34.63
CA GLN A 253 -5.15 -2.55 34.03
C GLN A 253 -5.44 -1.72 32.76
N LEU A 254 -4.43 -1.63 31.89
CA LEU A 254 -4.51 -0.87 30.65
C LEU A 254 -4.64 -1.80 29.45
N LEU A 255 -5.65 -1.54 28.61
CA LEU A 255 -5.69 -2.07 27.26
C LEU A 255 -4.81 -1.22 26.35
N VAL A 256 -3.88 -1.84 25.63
CA VAL A 256 -2.91 -1.14 24.78
C VAL A 256 -3.11 -1.52 23.31
N CYS A 257 -3.31 -0.49 22.48
CA CYS A 257 -3.36 -0.64 21.03
C CYS A 257 -1.94 -0.72 20.45
N PRO A 258 -1.54 -1.81 19.77
CA PRO A 258 -0.17 -1.98 19.30
C PRO A 258 0.22 -1.05 18.13
N CYS A 259 -0.77 -0.46 17.43
CA CYS A 259 -0.49 0.34 16.25
C CYS A 259 0.08 1.73 16.57
N HIS A 260 -0.54 2.45 17.51
CA HIS A 260 -0.17 3.83 17.86
C HIS A 260 -0.20 4.07 19.36
N GLN A 261 -0.13 2.98 20.14
CA GLN A 261 0.06 3.00 21.59
C GLN A 261 -1.03 3.74 22.37
N SER A 262 -2.26 3.83 21.84
CA SER A 262 -3.37 4.29 22.64
C SER A 262 -3.60 3.33 23.80
N MET A 263 -3.62 3.87 25.01
CA MET A 263 -3.83 3.12 26.25
C MET A 263 -5.20 3.49 26.82
N PHE A 264 -5.97 2.47 27.16
CA PHE A 264 -7.35 2.60 27.64
C PHE A 264 -7.45 2.02 29.04
N ASP A 265 -7.86 2.85 29.99
CA ASP A 265 -8.04 2.46 31.37
C ASP A 265 -9.35 1.70 31.55
N VAL A 266 -9.26 0.39 31.77
CA VAL A 266 -10.44 -0.49 31.85
C VAL A 266 -11.24 -0.25 33.13
N THR A 267 -10.61 0.31 34.17
CA THR A 267 -11.27 0.60 35.46
C THR A 267 -12.17 1.84 35.37
N VAL A 268 -11.95 2.68 34.35
CA VAL A 268 -12.72 3.90 34.08
C VAL A 268 -13.40 3.81 32.71
N GLY A 269 -14.04 2.67 32.43
CA GLY A 269 -14.87 2.51 31.24
C GLY A 269 -14.09 2.49 29.92
N ALA A 270 -12.84 2.01 29.93
CA ALA A 270 -11.90 2.03 28.80
C ALA A 270 -11.63 3.45 28.28
N GLN A 271 -11.56 4.45 29.16
CA GLN A 271 -11.22 5.82 28.81
C GLN A 271 -9.76 5.91 28.34
N PRO A 272 -9.47 6.50 27.16
CA PRO A 272 -8.09 6.71 26.74
C PRO A 272 -7.37 7.66 27.69
N ASN A 273 -6.23 7.23 28.23
CA ASN A 273 -5.36 8.05 29.07
C ASN A 273 -4.03 8.42 28.38
N PHE A 274 -3.72 7.80 27.25
CA PHE A 274 -2.55 8.09 26.43
C PHE A 274 -2.82 7.77 24.94
N GLY A 275 -2.03 8.39 24.06
CA GLY A 275 -2.04 8.17 22.61
C GLY A 275 -3.17 8.91 21.87
N PRO A 276 -3.33 8.65 20.56
CA PRO A 276 -4.20 9.46 19.68
C PRO A 276 -5.68 9.08 19.71
N ALA A 277 -6.08 8.02 20.43
CA ALA A 277 -7.47 7.60 20.48
C ALA A 277 -8.36 8.67 21.14
N PRO A 278 -9.37 9.20 20.45
CA PRO A 278 -10.12 10.36 20.94
C PRO A 278 -11.26 9.98 21.90
N ARG A 279 -11.60 8.69 22.02
CA ARG A 279 -12.81 8.21 22.71
C ARG A 279 -12.57 6.88 23.44
N PRO A 280 -13.36 6.58 24.48
CA PRO A 280 -13.39 5.26 25.09
C PRO A 280 -13.71 4.15 24.09
N LEU A 281 -13.25 2.93 24.40
CA LEU A 281 -13.75 1.74 23.72
C LEU A 281 -15.21 1.50 24.13
N PRO A 282 -16.14 1.26 23.19
CA PRO A 282 -17.50 0.91 23.55
C PRO A 282 -17.54 -0.34 24.43
N GLN A 283 -18.35 -0.29 25.50
CA GLN A 283 -18.54 -1.41 26.43
C GLN A 283 -19.71 -2.25 25.94
N LEU A 284 -19.55 -3.58 25.93
CA LEU A 284 -20.63 -4.52 25.65
C LEU A 284 -21.39 -4.82 26.96
N PRO A 285 -22.72 -4.65 27.01
CA PRO A 285 -23.49 -4.99 28.20
C PRO A 285 -23.51 -6.51 28.43
N LEU A 286 -23.02 -6.99 29.57
CA LEU A 286 -23.02 -8.42 29.90
C LEU A 286 -24.04 -8.77 30.99
N PHE A 287 -24.55 -10.00 30.96
CA PHE A 287 -25.23 -10.64 32.09
C PHE A 287 -24.81 -12.11 32.18
N ILE A 288 -24.97 -12.71 33.36
CA ILE A 288 -24.77 -14.15 33.58
C ILE A 288 -26.13 -14.81 33.53
N ASP A 289 -26.28 -15.87 32.74
CA ASP A 289 -27.52 -16.64 32.71
C ASP A 289 -27.62 -17.63 33.88
N LYS A 290 -28.77 -18.32 33.98
CA LYS A 290 -29.04 -19.30 35.04
C LYS A 290 -28.07 -20.48 35.07
N ASP A 291 -27.41 -20.75 33.95
CA ASP A 291 -26.51 -21.89 33.76
C ASP A 291 -25.04 -21.45 33.92
N GLY A 292 -24.80 -20.18 34.29
CA GLY A 292 -23.47 -19.61 34.58
C GLY A 292 -22.70 -19.09 33.36
N TYR A 293 -23.33 -19.03 32.19
CA TYR A 293 -22.68 -18.54 30.96
C TYR A 293 -22.82 -17.02 30.82
N LEU A 294 -21.76 -16.38 30.31
CA LEU A 294 -21.78 -14.97 29.95
C LEU A 294 -22.54 -14.74 28.64
N ARG A 295 -23.44 -13.76 28.67
CA ARG A 295 -24.28 -13.37 27.53
C ARG A 295 -24.41 -11.86 27.42
N SER A 296 -24.66 -11.37 26.21
CA SER A 296 -24.86 -9.94 25.97
C SER A 296 -26.29 -9.49 26.28
N GLN A 297 -26.51 -8.39 27.00
CA GLN A 297 -27.86 -7.84 27.23
C GLN A 297 -28.44 -7.20 25.96
N SER A 298 -27.58 -6.70 25.07
CA SER A 298 -27.91 -6.10 23.77
C SER A 298 -26.67 -6.04 22.86
N ASP A 299 -26.81 -5.40 21.70
CA ASP A 299 -25.67 -4.85 20.94
C ASP A 299 -24.99 -3.72 21.76
N TYR A 300 -23.84 -3.25 21.29
CA TYR A 300 -23.23 -1.99 21.71
C TYR A 300 -24.21 -0.83 21.55
N LEU A 301 -24.24 0.06 22.54
CA LEU A 301 -25.06 1.29 22.49
C LEU A 301 -24.38 2.46 21.76
N GLU A 302 -23.13 2.27 21.34
CA GLU A 302 -22.34 3.24 20.58
C GLU A 302 -21.64 2.51 19.43
N PRO A 303 -21.47 3.12 18.24
CA PRO A 303 -20.73 2.49 17.15
C PRO A 303 -19.30 2.15 17.54
N VAL A 304 -18.88 0.93 17.20
CA VAL A 304 -17.55 0.36 17.45
C VAL A 304 -16.51 0.93 16.48
N GLY A 305 -15.24 0.95 16.92
CA GLY A 305 -14.12 1.39 16.10
C GLY A 305 -14.03 2.90 15.85
N PRO A 306 -13.37 3.30 14.73
CA PRO A 306 -13.07 4.68 14.39
C PRO A 306 -14.27 5.61 14.29
N GLY A 307 -14.01 6.91 14.41
CA GLY A 307 -15.00 7.93 14.05
C GLY A 307 -15.24 7.97 12.54
N TYR A 308 -16.49 8.23 12.15
CA TYR A 308 -16.88 8.56 10.78
C TYR A 308 -17.89 9.71 10.81
N TRP A 309 -18.15 10.32 9.67
CA TRP A 309 -18.86 11.61 9.58
C TRP A 309 -20.29 11.57 10.15
N GLU A 310 -21.00 10.46 9.93
CA GLU A 310 -22.38 10.25 10.39
C GLU A 310 -22.47 9.57 11.77
N ARG A 311 -21.35 9.42 12.50
CA ARG A 311 -21.34 8.73 13.80
C ARG A 311 -22.08 9.55 14.85
N SER A 312 -23.19 9.01 15.35
CA SER A 312 -23.95 9.50 16.51
C SER A 312 -23.68 8.68 17.76
#